data_AF-A0AAU2AB09-F1
#
_entry.id   AF-A0AAU2AB09-F1
#
_cell.length_a   1.000
_cell.length_b   1.000
_cell.length_c   1.000
_cell.angle_alpha   90.00
_cell.angle_beta   90.00
_cell.angle_gamma   90.00
#
_symmetry.space_group_name_H-M   'P 1'
#
loop_
_entity.id
_entity.type
_entity.pdbx_description
1 polymer ?
#
loop_
_entity_poly.entity_id
_entity_poly.type
_entity_poly.pdbx_seq_one_letter_code
_entity_poly.pdbx_strand_id
1 'polypeptide(L)'
;MSDEQIALMARSLDIMARTLRDKPGTSDNTCDAMFEGLASDVRNLAAQNPERVKELVGALTRSENSADRELAVTSVESLIGYDYVFTRETLLHLYLDRYDHEDRGGVGEAAISVLHRLSENTLTPEQLADFNMCLRFRGGPEL
;
A
#
# COMPACT_ATOMS: atom_id res chain seq x y z
N MET A 1 -1.21 -21.22 2.08
CA MET A 1 -1.18 -20.32 0.91
C MET A 1 0.27 -19.94 0.68
N SER A 2 0.75 -19.95 -0.56
CA SER A 2 2.15 -19.61 -0.89
C SER A 2 2.29 -18.13 -1.27
N ASP A 3 3.50 -17.59 -1.12
CA ASP A 3 3.84 -16.20 -1.47
C ASP A 3 3.48 -15.81 -2.91
N GLU A 4 3.73 -16.71 -3.85
CA GLU A 4 3.37 -16.51 -5.25
C GLU A 4 1.85 -16.42 -5.44
N GLN A 5 1.06 -17.12 -4.62
CA GLN A 5 -0.41 -17.06 -4.69
C GLN A 5 -0.96 -15.74 -4.14
N ILE A 6 -0.33 -15.17 -3.11
CA ILE A 6 -0.71 -13.84 -2.59
C ILE A 6 -0.43 -12.79 -3.66
N ALA A 7 0.78 -12.82 -4.24
CA ALA A 7 1.17 -11.91 -5.31
C ALA A 7 0.29 -12.09 -6.57
N LEU A 8 -0.02 -13.32 -6.97
CA LEU A 8 -0.91 -13.58 -8.11
C LEU A 8 -2.35 -13.12 -7.86
N MET A 9 -2.92 -13.41 -6.69
CA MET A 9 -4.28 -13.01 -6.35
C MET A 9 -4.39 -11.50 -6.34
N ALA A 10 -3.44 -10.84 -5.70
CA ALA A 10 -3.37 -9.39 -5.66
C ALA A 10 -3.22 -8.74 -7.04
N ARG A 11 -2.28 -9.21 -7.88
CA ARG A 11 -2.12 -8.71 -9.25
C ARG A 11 -3.37 -8.95 -10.09
N SER A 12 -4.02 -10.10 -9.90
CA SER A 12 -5.28 -10.41 -10.59
C SER A 12 -6.40 -9.48 -10.13
N LEU A 13 -6.49 -9.18 -8.83
CA LEU A 13 -7.47 -8.25 -8.26
C LEU A 13 -7.23 -6.82 -8.73
N ASP A 14 -5.98 -6.36 -8.82
CA ASP A 14 -5.63 -5.04 -9.37
C ASP A 14 -5.97 -4.93 -10.86
N ILE A 15 -5.61 -5.93 -11.67
CA ILE A 15 -5.97 -5.98 -13.09
C ILE A 15 -7.50 -5.99 -13.27
N MET A 16 -8.21 -6.76 -12.44
CA MET A 16 -9.68 -6.80 -12.46
C MET A 16 -10.26 -5.45 -12.03
N ALA A 17 -9.76 -4.83 -10.97
CA ALA A 17 -10.22 -3.54 -10.49
C ALA A 17 -10.03 -2.42 -11.53
N ARG A 18 -8.88 -2.39 -12.21
CA ARG A 18 -8.60 -1.46 -13.32
C ARG A 18 -9.54 -1.68 -14.49
N THR A 19 -9.71 -2.93 -14.90
CA THR A 19 -10.63 -3.31 -16.00
C THR A 19 -12.09 -2.97 -15.67
N LEU A 20 -12.48 -3.06 -14.40
CA LEU A 20 -13.81 -2.71 -13.92
C LEU A 20 -14.01 -1.19 -13.85
N ARG A 21 -12.98 -0.42 -13.44
CA ARG A 21 -13.00 1.05 -13.44
C ARG A 21 -13.13 1.65 -14.84
N ASP A 22 -12.50 1.02 -15.84
CA ASP A 22 -12.54 1.48 -17.23
C ASP A 22 -13.84 1.13 -17.97
N LYS A 23 -14.71 0.32 -17.36
CA LYS A 23 -16.03 0.00 -17.92
C LYS A 23 -17.09 0.95 -17.38
N PRO A 24 -17.77 1.74 -18.25
CA PRO A 24 -18.85 2.61 -17.81
C PRO A 24 -20.01 1.76 -17.30
N GLY A 25 -20.28 1.84 -15.99
CA GLY A 25 -21.40 1.16 -15.33
C GLY A 25 -21.01 0.07 -14.33
N THR A 26 -19.73 -0.22 -14.11
CA THR A 26 -19.33 -1.10 -13.01
C THR A 26 -19.37 -0.32 -11.70
N SER A 27 -20.06 -0.85 -10.68
CA SER A 27 -20.15 -0.16 -9.38
C SER A 27 -18.82 -0.24 -8.63
N ASP A 28 -18.35 0.92 -8.14
CA ASP A 28 -17.17 1.04 -7.27
C ASP A 28 -17.18 -0.01 -6.13
N ASN A 29 -18.38 -0.35 -5.63
CA ASN A 29 -18.63 -1.38 -4.62
C ASN A 29 -18.01 -2.77 -4.91
N THR A 30 -17.84 -3.16 -6.17
CA THR A 30 -17.26 -4.47 -6.52
C THR A 30 -15.74 -4.47 -6.37
N CYS A 31 -15.09 -3.36 -6.73
CA CYS A 31 -13.66 -3.17 -6.56
C CYS A 31 -13.31 -3.06 -5.06
N ASP A 32 -14.12 -2.34 -4.29
CA ASP A 32 -13.92 -2.18 -2.85
C ASP A 32 -13.97 -3.53 -2.12
N ALA A 33 -14.93 -4.41 -2.46
CA ALA A 33 -15.03 -5.74 -1.87
C ALA A 33 -13.81 -6.64 -2.18
N MET A 34 -13.24 -6.50 -3.37
CA MET A 34 -12.03 -7.21 -3.79
C MET A 34 -10.79 -6.76 -3.00
N PHE A 35 -10.62 -5.44 -2.84
CA PHE A 35 -9.51 -4.89 -2.05
C PHE A 35 -9.66 -5.19 -0.56
N GLU A 36 -10.88 -5.16 -0.02
CA GLU A 36 -11.13 -5.53 1.39
C GLU A 36 -10.82 -7.02 1.64
N GLY A 37 -11.14 -7.90 0.67
CA GLY A 37 -10.77 -9.31 0.73
C GLY A 37 -9.24 -9.50 0.80
N LEU A 38 -8.50 -8.81 -0.06
CA LEU A 38 -7.03 -8.84 -0.05
C LEU A 38 -6.46 -8.29 1.26
N ALA A 39 -6.99 -7.17 1.75
CA ALA A 39 -6.59 -6.58 3.03
C ALA A 39 -6.85 -7.53 4.20
N SER A 40 -7.98 -8.26 4.18
CA SER A 40 -8.29 -9.31 5.16
C SER A 40 -7.25 -10.44 5.11
N ASP A 41 -6.91 -10.94 3.91
CA ASP A 41 -5.94 -12.02 3.74
C ASP A 41 -4.54 -11.61 4.20
N VAL A 42 -4.09 -10.40 3.86
CA VAL A 42 -2.80 -9.85 4.30
C VAL A 42 -2.77 -9.73 5.83
N ARG A 43 -3.83 -9.23 6.47
CA ARG A 43 -3.95 -9.16 7.94
C ARG A 43 -3.94 -10.55 8.58
N ASN A 44 -4.67 -11.51 8.02
CA ASN A 44 -4.72 -12.89 8.52
C ASN A 44 -3.36 -13.57 8.43
N LEU A 45 -2.63 -13.36 7.33
CA LEU A 45 -1.28 -13.86 7.17
C LEU A 45 -0.30 -13.18 8.12
N ALA A 46 -0.41 -11.87 8.31
CA ALA A 46 0.45 -11.13 9.23
C ALA A 46 0.23 -11.57 10.68
N ALA A 47 -1.00 -11.90 11.06
CA ALA A 47 -1.32 -12.45 12.37
C ALA A 47 -0.69 -13.84 12.62
N GLN A 48 -0.49 -14.63 11.56
CA GLN A 48 0.11 -15.97 11.66
C GLN A 48 1.64 -15.95 11.52
N ASN A 49 2.17 -15.11 10.63
CA ASN A 49 3.59 -15.02 10.32
C ASN A 49 3.97 -13.58 9.87
N PRO A 50 4.15 -12.65 10.83
CA PRO A 50 4.36 -11.24 10.51
C PRO A 50 5.66 -10.99 9.75
N GLU A 51 6.73 -11.71 10.09
CA GLU A 51 8.03 -11.55 9.43
C GLU A 51 7.98 -11.97 7.96
N ARG A 52 7.21 -13.01 7.64
CA ARG A 52 7.02 -13.42 6.24
C ARG A 52 6.28 -12.36 5.42
N VAL A 53 5.26 -11.73 6.01
CA VAL A 53 4.54 -10.65 5.33
C VAL A 53 5.45 -9.44 5.13
N LYS A 54 6.29 -9.10 6.11
CA LYS A 54 7.28 -8.02 5.97
C LYS A 54 8.29 -8.29 4.87
N GLU A 55 8.80 -9.53 4.78
CA GLU A 55 9.69 -9.93 3.68
C GLU A 55 9.01 -9.77 2.32
N LEU A 56 7.78 -10.26 2.19
CA LEU A 56 7.02 -10.22 0.94
C LEU A 56 6.72 -8.78 0.51
N VAL A 57 6.12 -7.99 1.40
CA VAL A 57 5.80 -6.58 1.13
C VAL A 57 7.08 -5.80 0.85
N GLY A 58 8.15 -6.03 1.63
CA GLY A 58 9.45 -5.40 1.39
C GLY A 58 10.07 -5.77 0.04
N ALA A 59 9.88 -7.00 -0.45
CA ALA A 59 10.33 -7.41 -1.78
C ALA A 59 9.50 -6.72 -2.89
N LEU A 60 8.18 -6.65 -2.73
CA LEU A 60 7.29 -5.95 -3.66
C LEU A 60 7.61 -4.46 -3.75
N THR A 61 7.89 -3.83 -2.61
CA THR A 61 8.29 -2.42 -2.50
C THR A 61 9.53 -2.08 -3.33
N ARG A 62 10.48 -3.01 -3.45
CA ARG A 62 11.74 -2.84 -4.20
C ARG A 62 11.69 -3.43 -5.62
N SER A 63 10.52 -3.91 -6.07
CA SER A 63 10.37 -4.50 -7.40
C SER A 63 10.52 -3.44 -8.49
N GLU A 64 11.16 -3.78 -9.61
CA GLU A 64 11.19 -2.92 -10.81
C GLU A 64 9.81 -2.81 -11.49
N ASN A 65 8.86 -3.68 -11.11
CA ASN A 65 7.51 -3.68 -11.65
C ASN A 65 6.60 -2.72 -10.85
N SER A 66 6.02 -1.72 -11.53
CA SER A 66 5.10 -0.76 -10.92
C SER A 66 3.86 -1.41 -10.31
N ALA A 67 3.33 -2.49 -10.89
CA ALA A 67 2.17 -3.20 -10.34
C ALA A 67 2.49 -3.87 -8.99
N ASP A 68 3.72 -4.36 -8.81
CA ASP A 68 4.15 -4.93 -7.53
C ASP A 68 4.28 -3.86 -6.45
N ARG A 69 4.83 -2.71 -6.83
CA ARG A 69 4.98 -1.57 -5.92
C ARG A 69 3.62 -1.00 -5.51
N GLU A 70 2.66 -0.95 -6.42
CA GLU A 70 1.29 -0.54 -6.11
C GLU A 70 0.57 -1.54 -5.20
N LEU A 71 0.78 -2.84 -5.42
CA LEU A 71 0.33 -3.86 -4.48
C LEU A 71 0.96 -3.68 -3.10
N ALA A 72 2.25 -3.32 -3.03
CA ALA A 72 2.88 -3.05 -1.74
C ALA A 72 2.17 -1.89 -1.01
N VAL A 73 1.75 -0.84 -1.72
CA VAL A 73 0.96 0.28 -1.17
C VAL A 73 -0.37 -0.21 -0.57
N THR A 74 -1.16 -0.99 -1.31
CA THR A 74 -2.46 -1.50 -0.81
C THR A 74 -2.29 -2.47 0.34
N SER A 75 -1.28 -3.34 0.27
CA SER A 75 -1.01 -4.35 1.30
C SER A 75 -0.58 -3.69 2.61
N VAL A 76 0.29 -2.67 2.54
CA VAL A 76 0.85 -2.03 3.73
C VAL A 76 -0.17 -1.14 4.44
N GLU A 77 -1.14 -0.54 3.73
CA GLU A 77 -2.27 0.17 4.32
C GLU A 77 -3.03 -0.71 5.32
N SER A 78 -3.28 -1.97 4.96
CA SER A 78 -4.00 -2.92 5.82
C SER A 78 -3.25 -3.31 7.10
N LEU A 79 -1.95 -3.07 7.17
CA LEU A 79 -1.08 -3.44 8.28
C LEU A 79 -0.90 -2.35 9.33
N ILE A 80 -1.41 -1.13 9.10
CA ILE A 80 -1.17 0.03 9.97
C ILE A 80 -1.58 -0.21 11.44
N GLY A 81 -2.66 -0.96 11.67
CA GLY A 81 -3.13 -1.32 13.01
C GLY A 81 -2.33 -2.44 13.69
N TYR A 82 -1.49 -3.15 12.93
CA TYR A 82 -0.66 -4.27 13.42
C TYR A 82 0.80 -3.86 13.63
N ASP A 83 1.38 -3.14 12.67
CA ASP A 83 2.78 -2.71 12.71
C ASP A 83 2.94 -1.31 12.08
N TYR A 84 2.68 -0.29 12.90
CA TYR A 84 2.80 1.10 12.50
C TYR A 84 4.19 1.44 11.93
N VAL A 85 5.27 0.97 12.55
CA VAL A 85 6.64 1.33 12.16
C VAL A 85 6.95 0.76 10.79
N PHE A 86 6.63 -0.51 10.56
CA PHE A 86 6.81 -1.14 9.25
C PHE A 86 5.97 -0.45 8.18
N THR A 87 4.70 -0.14 8.47
CA THR A 87 3.82 0.54 7.51
C THR A 87 4.34 1.93 7.15
N ARG A 88 4.75 2.71 8.15
CA ARG A 88 5.34 4.05 7.96
C ARG A 88 6.57 3.99 7.07
N GLU A 89 7.55 3.13 7.40
CA GLU A 89 8.80 3.04 6.63
C GLU A 89 8.58 2.63 5.18
N THR A 90 7.67 1.68 4.96
CA THR A 90 7.33 1.18 3.61
C THR A 90 6.63 2.24 2.78
N LEU A 91 5.62 2.92 3.34
CA LEU A 91 4.92 4.01 2.65
C LEU A 91 5.83 5.18 2.36
N LEU A 92 6.69 5.57 3.31
CA LEU A 92 7.69 6.63 3.09
C LEU A 92 8.64 6.27 1.96
N HIS A 93 9.13 5.03 1.90
CA HIS A 93 10.00 4.58 0.82
C HIS A 93 9.29 4.69 -0.53
N LEU A 94 8.08 4.14 -0.65
CA LEU A 94 7.30 4.18 -1.90
C LEU A 94 6.91 5.61 -2.31
N TYR A 95 6.62 6.48 -1.34
CA TYR A 95 6.27 7.87 -1.56
C TYR A 95 7.46 8.71 -2.03
N LEU A 96 8.62 8.55 -1.37
CA LEU A 96 9.83 9.31 -1.70
C LEU A 96 10.47 8.86 -3.01
N ASP A 97 10.39 7.56 -3.33
CA ASP A 97 10.91 7.01 -4.58
C ASP A 97 10.32 7.69 -5.83
N ARG A 98 9.07 8.17 -5.75
CA ARG A 98 8.45 9.01 -6.79
C ARG A 98 9.26 10.28 -7.10
N TYR A 99 9.81 10.92 -6.07
CA TYR A 99 10.55 12.17 -6.20
C TYR A 99 11.96 11.94 -6.76
N ASP A 100 12.57 10.81 -6.44
CA ASP A 100 13.92 10.47 -6.90
C ASP A 100 13.94 9.98 -8.36
N HIS A 101 12.85 9.35 -8.83
CA HIS A 101 12.81 8.72 -10.15
C HIS A 101 11.92 9.42 -11.19
N GLU A 102 11.40 10.62 -10.90
CA GLU A 102 10.38 11.31 -11.73
C GLU A 102 9.26 10.35 -12.16
N ASP A 103 8.88 9.43 -11.27
CA ASP A 103 7.99 8.32 -11.63
C ASP A 103 6.59 8.91 -11.93
N ARG A 104 6.26 9.01 -13.22
CA ARG A 104 4.94 9.44 -13.72
C ARG A 104 3.91 8.32 -13.63
N GLY A 105 4.15 7.32 -12.78
CA GLY A 105 3.34 6.11 -12.62
C GLY A 105 2.31 6.18 -11.49
N GLY A 106 1.37 5.23 -11.50
CA GLY A 106 0.28 5.13 -10.52
C GLY A 106 0.71 4.84 -9.08
N VAL A 107 1.94 4.34 -8.86
CA VAL A 107 2.47 4.00 -7.52
C VAL A 107 2.51 5.22 -6.60
N GLY A 108 3.01 6.35 -7.10
CA GLY A 108 3.11 7.58 -6.33
C GLY A 108 1.74 8.21 -6.01
N GLU A 109 0.78 8.07 -6.92
CA GLU A 109 -0.61 8.50 -6.70
C GLU A 109 -1.33 7.59 -5.70
N ALA A 110 -1.12 6.27 -5.81
CA ALA A 110 -1.64 5.30 -4.85
C ALA A 110 -1.09 5.57 -3.45
N ALA A 111 0.22 5.82 -3.33
CA ALA A 111 0.85 6.15 -2.06
C ALA A 111 0.27 7.42 -1.43
N ILE A 112 0.09 8.50 -2.22
CA ILE A 112 -0.59 9.72 -1.75
C ILE A 112 -2.00 9.43 -1.27
N SER A 113 -2.77 8.68 -2.05
CA SER A 113 -4.15 8.35 -1.72
C SER A 113 -4.26 7.59 -0.40
N VAL A 114 -3.38 6.60 -0.18
CA VAL A 114 -3.27 5.88 1.09
C VAL A 114 -2.88 6.83 2.22
N LEU A 115 -1.86 7.66 2.04
CA LEU A 115 -1.39 8.57 3.08
C LEU A 115 -2.47 9.55 3.51
N HIS A 116 -3.24 10.10 2.58
CA HIS A 116 -4.37 10.97 2.86
C HIS A 116 -5.48 10.23 3.63
N ARG A 117 -5.84 9.00 3.23
CA ARG A 117 -6.84 8.20 3.97
C ARG A 117 -6.38 7.91 5.40
N LEU A 118 -5.11 7.54 5.56
CA LEU A 118 -4.54 7.22 6.85
C LEU A 118 -4.50 8.46 7.75
N SER A 119 -4.07 9.62 7.25
CA SER A 119 -3.99 10.86 8.03
C SER A 119 -5.36 11.37 8.49
N GLU A 120 -6.40 11.22 7.68
CA GLU A 120 -7.75 11.68 8.01
C GLU A 120 -8.49 10.75 8.97
N ASN A 121 -8.33 9.42 8.82
CA ASN A 121 -9.26 8.47 9.41
C ASN A 121 -8.64 7.46 10.36
N THR A 122 -7.31 7.27 10.34
CA THR A 122 -6.67 6.12 11.01
C THR A 122 -5.55 6.50 11.97
N LEU A 123 -4.66 7.40 11.57
CA LEU A 123 -3.49 7.76 12.37
C LEU A 123 -3.90 8.57 13.59
N THR A 124 -3.31 8.24 14.75
CA THR A 124 -3.40 9.13 15.91
C THR A 124 -2.63 10.43 15.66
N PRO A 125 -2.91 11.51 16.40
CA PRO A 125 -2.15 12.75 16.28
C PRO A 125 -0.63 12.56 16.44
N GLU A 126 -0.19 11.67 17.34
CA GLU A 126 1.21 11.35 17.56
C GLU A 126 1.82 10.61 16.37
N GLN A 127 1.08 9.66 15.79
CA GLN A 127 1.51 8.93 14.59
C GLN A 127 1.56 9.84 13.36
N LEU A 128 0.64 10.79 13.24
CA LEU A 128 0.68 11.80 12.17
C LEU A 128 1.88 12.74 12.33
N ALA A 129 2.15 13.19 13.57
CA ALA A 129 3.31 14.02 13.87
C ALA A 129 4.64 13.30 13.58
N ASP A 130 4.74 12.03 13.96
CA ASP A 130 5.90 11.19 13.67
C ASP A 130 6.09 10.96 12.15
N PHE A 131 5.00 10.74 11.41
CA PHE A 131 5.02 10.61 9.96
C PHE A 131 5.57 11.88 9.29
N ASN A 132 5.03 13.04 9.66
CA ASN A 132 5.45 14.34 9.14
C ASN A 132 6.89 14.69 9.54
N MET A 133 7.33 14.31 10.74
CA MET A 133 8.73 14.46 11.15
C MET A 133 9.66 13.63 10.25
N CYS A 134 9.29 12.39 9.93
CA CYS A 134 10.08 11.53 9.05
C CYS A 134 10.16 12.06 7.61
N LEU A 135 9.05 12.59 7.08
CA LEU A 135 9.03 13.25 5.76
C LEU A 135 9.95 14.46 5.70
N ARG A 136 9.86 15.35 6.71
CA ARG A 136 10.74 16.53 6.83
C ARG A 136 12.21 16.14 6.86
N PHE A 137 12.57 15.12 7.65
CA PHE A 137 13.96 14.66 7.76
C PHE A 137 14.49 14.11 6.43
N ARG A 138 13.63 13.48 5.63
CA ARG A 138 13.98 12.90 4.32
C ARG A 138 13.82 13.88 3.15
N GLY A 139 13.49 15.15 3.41
CA GLY A 139 13.34 16.18 2.38
C GLY A 139 12.06 16.09 1.56
N GLY A 140 11.08 15.30 1.98
CA GLY A 140 9.76 15.22 1.34
C GLY A 140 8.81 16.34 1.79
N PRO A 141 7.77 16.65 1.02
CA PRO A 141 6.73 17.59 1.44
C PRO A 141 5.88 16.98 2.58
N GLU A 142 5.30 17.84 3.41
CA GLU A 142 4.42 17.43 4.52
C GLU A 142 3.05 16.98 4.00
N LEU A 143 2.40 16.07 4.74
CA LEU A 143 1.04 15.60 4.48
C LEU A 143 -0.02 16.57 5.00
#